data_AF-H6LIT9-F1
#
_entry.id   AF-H6LIT9-F1
#
_cell.length_a   1.000
_cell.length_b   1.000
_cell.length_c   1.000
_cell.angle_alpha   90.00
_cell.angle_beta   90.00
_cell.angle_gamma   90.00
#
_symmetry.space_group_name_H-M   'P 1'
#
loop_
_entity.id
_entity.type
_entity.pdbx_description
1 polymer ?
#
loop_
_entity_poly.entity_id
_entity_poly.type
_entity_poly.pdbx_seq_one_letter_code
_entity_poly.pdbx_strand_id
1 'polypeptide(L)'
;MTKVLVKKGKTTIQYTSNVDRVKYTLSELTRAALRDVGKYLTKEFRLAYYGHFKKRRGKVGKFTQYWVRKKDCDLQVGLKPNAFYGGFQEKGSSKTPALGLLTKVTQDNIAKIVEIESQYLSSLESEAAALAKINEEEYEGGSDGE
;
A
#
# COMPACT_ATOMS: atom_id res chain seq x y z
N MET A 1 14.80 21.43 3.10
CA MET A 1 16.27 21.42 2.92
C MET A 1 16.61 22.13 1.63
N THR A 2 17.56 23.08 1.66
CA THR A 2 18.00 23.82 0.48
C THR A 2 19.31 23.23 0.00
N LYS A 3 19.37 22.77 -1.25
CA LYS A 3 20.61 22.34 -1.90
C LYS A 3 21.04 23.38 -2.92
N VAL A 4 22.24 23.91 -2.73
CA VAL A 4 22.86 24.83 -3.69
C VAL A 4 23.82 24.03 -4.56
N LEU A 5 23.56 24.02 -5.88
CA LEU A 5 24.41 23.37 -6.87
C LEU A 5 25.06 24.44 -7.73
N VAL A 6 26.40 24.47 -7.74
CA VAL A 6 27.18 25.36 -8.60
C VAL A 6 27.73 24.53 -9.76
N LYS A 7 27.32 24.85 -10.99
CA LYS A 7 27.83 24.18 -12.20
C LYS A 7 28.21 25.23 -13.25
N LYS A 8 29.49 25.24 -13.68
CA LYS A 8 30.05 26.16 -14.69
C LYS A 8 29.68 27.64 -14.44
N GLY A 9 29.86 28.12 -13.21
CA GLY A 9 29.58 29.52 -12.84
C GLY A 9 28.10 29.91 -12.72
N LYS A 10 27.17 28.97 -12.95
CA LYS A 10 25.74 29.17 -12.68
C LYS A 10 25.35 28.52 -11.35
N THR A 11 24.83 29.33 -10.44
CA THR A 11 24.30 28.88 -9.14
C THR A 11 22.83 28.54 -9.31
N THR A 12 22.48 27.26 -9.13
CA THR A 12 21.09 26.80 -9.11
C THR A 12 20.71 26.44 -7.68
N ILE A 13 19.72 27.13 -7.13
CA ILE A 13 19.19 26.85 -5.80
C ILE A 13 18.00 25.89 -5.97
N GLN A 14 18.10 24.70 -5.39
CA GLN A 14 17.00 23.74 -5.33
C GLN A 14 16.42 23.74 -3.93
N TYR A 15 15.14 24.12 -3.81
CA TYR A 15 14.39 24.04 -2.57
C TYR A 15 13.56 22.75 -2.56
N THR A 16 13.73 21.93 -1.52
CA THR A 16 12.79 20.83 -1.26
C THR A 16 11.71 21.34 -0.33
N SER A 17 10.48 21.48 -0.86
CA SER A 17 9.30 21.85 -0.08
C SER A 17 8.97 20.75 0.92
N ASN A 18 8.79 21.14 2.18
CA ASN A 18 8.32 20.23 3.23
C ASN A 18 6.94 19.64 2.86
N VAL A 19 6.10 20.40 2.16
CA VAL A 19 4.80 19.93 1.65
C VAL A 19 4.99 18.82 0.62
N ASP A 20 5.92 18.97 -0.32
CA ASP A 20 6.16 17.96 -1.35
C ASP A 20 6.78 16.69 -0.77
N ARG A 21 7.65 16.84 0.24
CA ARG A 21 8.17 15.71 1.01
C ARG A 21 7.06 14.93 1.71
N VAL A 22 6.17 15.61 2.43
CA VAL A 22 5.05 14.97 3.15
C VAL A 22 4.10 14.28 2.17
N LYS A 23 3.75 14.94 1.05
CA LYS A 23 2.93 14.33 -0.02
C LYS A 23 3.57 13.06 -0.58
N TYR A 24 4.87 13.10 -0.83
CA TYR A 24 5.63 11.94 -1.30
C TYR A 24 5.59 10.80 -0.27
N THR A 25 5.89 11.09 1.01
CA THR A 25 5.87 10.10 2.10
C THR A 25 4.49 9.47 2.25
N LEU A 26 3.42 10.27 2.30
CA LEU A 26 2.04 9.79 2.34
C LEU A 26 1.74 8.84 1.18
N SER A 27 2.09 9.23 -0.05
CA SER A 27 1.84 8.40 -1.23
C SER A 27 2.57 7.05 -1.18
N GLU A 28 3.81 7.02 -0.70
CA GLU A 28 4.58 5.77 -0.62
C GLU A 28 4.12 4.88 0.54
N LEU A 29 3.70 5.45 1.68
CA LEU A 29 3.12 4.69 2.79
C LEU A 29 1.76 4.09 2.41
N THR A 30 0.87 4.85 1.79
CA THR A 30 -0.39 4.32 1.25
C THR A 30 -0.14 3.17 0.28
N ARG A 31 0.87 3.31 -0.61
CA ARG A 31 1.23 2.23 -1.54
C ARG A 31 1.83 1.02 -0.86
N ALA A 32 2.57 1.19 0.23
CA ALA A 32 3.08 0.09 1.04
C ALA A 32 1.93 -0.67 1.72
N ALA A 33 1.01 0.05 2.37
CA ALA A 33 -0.18 -0.51 2.98
C ALA A 33 -1.02 -1.32 1.97
N LEU A 34 -1.33 -0.72 0.81
CA LEU A 34 -2.10 -1.38 -0.24
C LEU A 34 -1.41 -2.63 -0.81
N ARG A 35 -0.06 -2.66 -0.84
CA ARG A 35 0.69 -3.86 -1.28
C ARG A 35 0.52 -5.00 -0.30
N ASP A 36 0.54 -4.71 0.99
CA ASP A 36 0.40 -5.72 2.04
C ASP A 36 -1.04 -6.22 2.12
N VAL A 37 -2.03 -5.33 1.98
CA VAL A 37 -3.45 -5.70 1.79
C VAL A 37 -3.61 -6.59 0.56
N GLY A 38 -3.04 -6.21 -0.59
CA GLY A 38 -3.12 -6.99 -1.82
C GLY A 38 -2.50 -8.39 -1.69
N LYS A 39 -1.34 -8.50 -1.02
CA LYS A 39 -0.67 -9.77 -0.72
C LYS A 39 -1.51 -10.65 0.22
N TYR A 40 -2.12 -10.04 1.22
CA TYR A 40 -2.99 -10.74 2.16
C TYR A 40 -4.26 -11.26 1.46
N LEU A 41 -5.00 -10.41 0.76
CA LEU A 41 -6.23 -10.78 0.07
C LEU A 41 -5.99 -11.85 -1.00
N THR A 42 -4.89 -11.78 -1.76
CA THR A 42 -4.56 -12.83 -2.74
C THR A 42 -4.25 -14.18 -2.09
N LYS A 43 -3.67 -14.18 -0.88
CA LYS A 43 -3.46 -15.42 -0.10
C LYS A 43 -4.80 -15.99 0.38
N GLU A 44 -5.63 -15.17 1.01
CA GLU A 44 -6.94 -15.61 1.53
C GLU A 44 -7.87 -16.08 0.41
N PHE A 45 -7.90 -15.36 -0.71
CA PHE A 45 -8.64 -15.78 -1.89
C PHE A 45 -8.20 -17.16 -2.38
N ARG A 46 -6.89 -17.41 -2.44
CA ARG A 46 -6.35 -18.70 -2.88
C ARG A 46 -6.79 -19.82 -1.95
N LEU A 47 -6.78 -19.59 -0.63
CA LEU A 47 -7.23 -20.56 0.36
C LEU A 47 -8.73 -20.83 0.23
N ALA A 48 -9.55 -19.79 0.14
CA ALA A 48 -10.99 -19.90 -0.05
C ALA A 48 -11.34 -20.63 -1.36
N TYR A 49 -10.69 -20.27 -2.46
CA TYR A 49 -10.90 -20.90 -3.76
C TYR A 49 -10.60 -22.40 -3.72
N TYR A 50 -9.40 -22.80 -3.28
CA TYR A 50 -9.07 -24.24 -3.24
C TYR A 50 -9.76 -25.01 -2.12
N GLY A 51 -10.29 -24.32 -1.10
CA GLY A 51 -11.17 -24.91 -0.08
C GLY A 51 -12.59 -25.17 -0.59
N HIS A 52 -13.09 -24.35 -1.51
CA HIS A 52 -14.43 -24.49 -2.08
C HIS A 52 -14.56 -25.71 -3.00
N PHE A 53 -13.52 -26.06 -3.74
CA PHE A 53 -13.54 -27.18 -4.68
C PHE A 53 -12.96 -28.48 -4.10
N LYS A 54 -13.73 -29.57 -4.10
CA LYS A 54 -13.28 -30.92 -3.67
C LYS A 54 -12.05 -31.42 -4.44
N LYS A 55 -11.90 -31.06 -5.72
CA LYS A 55 -10.73 -31.38 -6.55
C LYS A 55 -9.99 -30.09 -6.88
N ARG A 56 -8.72 -30.00 -6.45
CA ARG A 56 -7.82 -28.88 -6.77
C ARG A 56 -7.38 -28.97 -8.24
N ARG A 57 -8.27 -28.65 -9.16
CA ARG A 57 -7.97 -28.54 -10.60
C ARG A 57 -7.88 -27.06 -10.97
N GLY A 58 -6.91 -26.71 -11.80
CA GLY A 58 -6.71 -25.35 -12.29
C GLY A 58 -5.56 -24.58 -11.62
N LYS A 59 -5.04 -23.60 -12.37
CA LYS A 59 -3.87 -22.78 -12.01
C LYS A 59 -4.28 -21.42 -11.42
N VAL A 60 -5.48 -21.32 -10.85
CA VAL A 60 -6.06 -20.05 -10.35
C VAL A 60 -5.14 -19.37 -9.34
N GLY A 61 -4.52 -20.12 -8.43
CA GLY A 61 -3.54 -19.55 -7.50
C GLY A 61 -2.33 -18.88 -8.17
N LYS A 62 -1.88 -19.37 -9.32
CA LYS A 62 -0.77 -18.78 -10.11
C LYS A 62 -1.20 -17.50 -10.84
N PHE A 63 -2.48 -17.41 -11.21
CA PHE A 63 -3.03 -16.30 -11.98
C PHE A 63 -3.76 -15.26 -11.15
N THR A 64 -3.94 -15.49 -9.85
CA THR A 64 -4.41 -14.47 -8.90
C THR A 64 -3.28 -13.50 -8.64
N GLN A 65 -3.49 -12.22 -8.94
CA GLN A 65 -2.51 -11.16 -8.79
C GLN A 65 -3.17 -9.91 -8.20
N TYR A 66 -2.32 -9.01 -7.73
CA TYR A 66 -2.71 -7.70 -7.25
C TYR A 66 -1.83 -6.63 -7.90
N TRP A 67 -2.39 -5.44 -8.07
CA TRP A 67 -1.73 -4.29 -8.68
C TRP A 67 -2.04 -3.05 -7.85
N VAL A 68 -1.00 -2.44 -7.29
CA VAL A 68 -1.11 -1.13 -6.61
C VAL A 68 -0.72 -0.05 -7.62
N ARG A 69 -1.67 0.80 -8.01
CA ARG A 69 -1.44 1.79 -9.05
C ARG A 69 -0.84 3.05 -8.44
N LYS A 70 0.32 3.45 -8.94
CA LYS A 70 1.08 4.59 -8.41
C LYS A 70 0.36 5.94 -8.55
N LYS A 71 -0.30 6.16 -9.69
CA LYS A 71 -0.94 7.45 -10.01
C LYS A 71 -2.24 7.64 -9.22
N ASP A 72 -3.08 6.61 -9.21
CA ASP A 72 -4.40 6.68 -8.60
C ASP A 72 -4.39 6.29 -7.11
N CYS A 73 -3.27 5.76 -6.61
CA CYS A 73 -3.10 5.27 -5.24
C CYS A 73 -4.20 4.30 -4.78
N ASP A 74 -4.53 3.34 -5.64
CA ASP A 74 -5.53 2.32 -5.36
C ASP A 74 -5.01 0.90 -5.60
N LEU A 75 -5.76 -0.08 -5.10
CA LEU A 75 -5.47 -1.51 -5.19
C LEU A 75 -6.48 -2.18 -6.11
N GLN A 76 -5.96 -2.91 -7.10
CA GLN A 76 -6.74 -3.86 -7.87
C GLN A 76 -6.31 -5.28 -7.53
N VAL A 77 -7.27 -6.15 -7.22
CA VAL A 77 -7.04 -7.58 -7.02
C VAL A 77 -7.88 -8.34 -8.02
N GLY A 78 -7.31 -9.38 -8.64
CA GLY A 78 -8.07 -10.16 -9.58
C GLY A 78 -7.30 -11.30 -10.22
N LEU A 79 -7.92 -11.85 -11.25
CA LEU A 79 -7.43 -12.99 -12.00
C LEU A 79 -6.97 -12.56 -13.38
N LYS A 80 -5.75 -12.94 -13.76
CA LYS A 80 -5.28 -12.78 -15.13
C LYS A 80 -6.13 -13.61 -16.11
N PRO A 81 -6.26 -13.20 -17.38
CA PRO A 81 -7.07 -13.92 -18.39
C PRO A 81 -6.74 -15.42 -18.51
N ASN A 82 -5.47 -15.79 -18.32
CA ASN A 82 -5.00 -17.18 -18.37
C ASN A 82 -5.48 -18.05 -17.19
N ALA A 83 -6.17 -17.45 -16.21
CA ALA A 83 -6.93 -18.18 -15.20
C ALA A 83 -8.20 -18.85 -15.78
N PHE A 84 -8.53 -18.63 -17.07
CA PHE A 84 -9.68 -19.12 -17.83
C PHE A 84 -10.93 -19.36 -16.98
N TYR A 85 -11.06 -20.53 -16.35
CA TYR A 85 -12.17 -20.90 -15.47
C TYR A 85 -12.34 -20.03 -14.21
N GLY A 86 -11.26 -19.52 -13.62
CA GLY A 86 -11.34 -18.74 -12.37
C GLY A 86 -12.17 -17.47 -12.52
N GLY A 87 -12.00 -16.74 -13.64
CA GLY A 87 -12.77 -15.52 -13.89
C GLY A 87 -14.26 -15.80 -14.11
N PHE A 88 -14.58 -16.88 -14.83
CA PHE A 88 -15.96 -17.34 -15.05
C PHE A 88 -16.62 -17.89 -13.78
N GLN A 89 -15.85 -18.50 -12.89
CA GLN A 89 -16.36 -18.98 -11.60
C GLN A 89 -16.65 -17.81 -10.64
N GLU A 90 -15.81 -16.77 -10.65
CA GLU A 90 -16.05 -15.58 -9.84
C GLU A 90 -17.27 -14.79 -10.31
N LYS A 91 -17.37 -14.50 -11.61
CA LYS A 91 -18.45 -13.67 -12.17
C LYS A 91 -19.69 -14.44 -12.56
N GLY A 92 -19.62 -15.77 -12.59
CA GLY A 92 -20.66 -16.61 -13.14
C GLY A 92 -20.63 -16.67 -14.67
N SER A 93 -21.46 -17.55 -15.21
CA SER A 93 -21.74 -17.70 -16.64
C SER A 93 -23.22 -17.99 -16.84
N SER A 94 -23.68 -18.11 -18.08
CA SER A 94 -25.06 -18.51 -18.37
C SER A 94 -25.46 -19.87 -17.76
N LYS A 95 -24.48 -20.73 -17.44
CA LYS A 95 -24.70 -22.08 -16.90
C LYS A 95 -24.30 -22.23 -15.45
N THR A 96 -23.61 -21.25 -14.86
CA THR A 96 -23.05 -21.36 -13.51
C THR A 96 -23.24 -20.05 -12.74
N PRO A 97 -23.78 -20.09 -11.51
CA PRO A 97 -23.88 -18.88 -10.69
C PRO A 97 -22.50 -18.32 -10.34
N ALA A 98 -22.44 -17.03 -10.08
CA ALA A 98 -21.25 -16.35 -9.57
C ALA A 98 -20.93 -16.85 -8.16
N LEU A 99 -19.69 -17.31 -7.93
CA LEU A 99 -19.25 -17.67 -6.59
C LEU A 99 -18.87 -16.45 -5.75
N GLY A 100 -18.38 -15.37 -6.39
CA GLY A 100 -18.00 -14.13 -5.72
C GLY A 100 -17.02 -14.30 -4.55
N LEU A 101 -16.12 -15.30 -4.63
CA LEU A 101 -15.22 -15.62 -3.53
C LEU A 101 -14.26 -14.46 -3.23
N LEU A 102 -13.82 -13.71 -4.24
CA LEU A 102 -12.95 -12.56 -4.00
C LEU A 102 -13.67 -11.45 -3.24
N THR A 103 -14.92 -11.17 -3.62
CA THR A 103 -15.77 -10.19 -2.91
C THR A 103 -16.01 -10.64 -1.47
N LYS A 104 -16.38 -11.90 -1.28
CA LYS A 104 -16.63 -12.47 0.03
C LYS A 104 -15.39 -12.43 0.92
N VAL A 105 -14.24 -12.87 0.42
CA VAL A 105 -12.96 -12.81 1.15
C VAL A 105 -12.61 -11.39 1.54
N THR A 106 -12.87 -10.41 0.67
CA THR A 106 -12.59 -9.01 0.99
C THR A 106 -13.49 -8.51 2.12
N GLN A 107 -14.79 -8.80 2.05
CA GLN A 107 -15.77 -8.41 3.08
C GLN A 107 -15.50 -9.09 4.43
N ASP A 108 -15.20 -10.39 4.41
CA ASP A 108 -14.92 -11.18 5.63
C ASP A 108 -13.64 -10.71 6.34
N ASN A 109 -12.76 -9.98 5.64
CA ASN A 109 -11.46 -9.55 6.15
C ASN A 109 -11.33 -8.03 6.34
N ILE A 110 -12.42 -7.27 6.33
CA ILE A 110 -12.39 -5.80 6.53
C ILE A 110 -11.59 -5.41 7.78
N ALA A 111 -11.81 -6.09 8.90
CA ALA A 111 -11.09 -5.80 10.15
C ALA A 111 -9.57 -5.96 10.00
N LYS A 112 -9.12 -6.99 9.26
CA LYS A 112 -7.69 -7.21 9.02
C LYS A 112 -7.10 -6.20 8.04
N ILE A 113 -7.87 -5.76 7.04
CA ILE A 113 -7.48 -4.68 6.13
C ILE A 113 -7.24 -3.40 6.94
N VAL A 114 -8.20 -3.03 7.80
CA VAL A 114 -8.09 -1.85 8.67
C VAL A 114 -6.88 -1.97 9.58
N GLU A 115 -6.61 -3.13 10.17
CA GLU A 115 -5.42 -3.37 11.00
C GLU A 115 -4.12 -3.12 10.22
N ILE A 116 -4.00 -3.67 9.00
CA ILE A 116 -2.81 -3.48 8.14
C ILE A 116 -2.64 -2.00 7.81
N GLU A 117 -3.70 -1.31 7.36
CA GLU A 117 -3.63 0.10 6.99
C GLU A 117 -3.29 1.01 8.19
N SER A 118 -3.82 0.68 9.38
CA SER A 118 -3.57 1.43 10.61
C SER A 118 -2.10 1.40 11.04
N GLN A 119 -1.38 0.31 10.79
CA GLN A 119 0.06 0.21 11.09
C GLN A 119 0.91 1.22 10.30
N TYR A 120 0.49 1.56 9.08
CA TYR A 120 1.19 2.55 8.28
C TYR A 120 0.81 3.98 8.68
N LEU A 121 -0.44 4.21 9.09
CA LEU A 121 -0.87 5.51 9.60
C LEU A 121 -0.14 5.87 10.91
N SER A 122 0.00 4.92 11.84
CA SER A 122 0.74 5.15 13.08
C SER A 122 2.24 5.38 12.85
N SER A 123 2.83 4.78 11.80
CA SER A 123 4.22 5.07 11.42
C SER A 123 4.42 6.53 10.98
N LEU A 124 3.38 7.16 10.42
CA LEU A 124 3.36 8.56 10.02
C LEU A 124 3.31 9.48 11.23
N GLU A 125 2.51 9.13 12.24
CA GLU A 125 2.50 9.84 13.52
C GLU A 125 3.86 9.77 14.20
N SER A 126 4.61 8.68 14.09
CA SER A 126 5.96 8.59 14.66
C SER A 126 6.97 9.53 13.99
N GLU A 127 6.95 9.68 12.65
CA GLU A 127 7.83 10.64 11.96
C GLU A 127 7.39 12.08 12.24
N ALA A 128 6.08 12.36 12.19
CA ALA A 128 5.51 13.67 12.50
C ALA A 128 5.73 14.07 13.96
N ALA A 129 5.59 13.15 14.91
CA ALA A 129 5.84 13.38 16.33
C ALA A 129 7.33 13.52 16.64
N ALA A 130 8.21 12.79 15.94
CA ALA A 130 9.65 13.00 16.05
C ALA A 130 10.05 14.38 15.51
N LEU A 131 9.49 14.80 14.37
CA LEU A 131 9.72 16.14 13.79
C LEU A 131 9.10 17.26 14.65
N ALA A 132 7.93 17.04 15.26
CA ALA A 132 7.30 18.02 16.16
C ALA A 132 8.01 18.14 17.52
N LYS A 133 8.77 17.11 17.93
CA LYS A 133 9.64 17.15 19.11
C LYS A 133 10.99 17.82 18.86
N ILE A 134 11.37 18.05 17.61
CA ILE A 134 12.48 18.92 17.26
C ILE A 134 11.95 20.36 17.39
N ASN A 135 11.94 20.85 18.63
CA ASN A 135 11.78 22.27 18.88
C ASN A 135 13.04 22.96 18.34
N GLU A 136 12.93 23.67 17.20
CA GLU A 136 13.96 24.58 16.67
C GLU A 136 13.97 25.90 17.47
N GLU A 137 13.87 25.82 18.79
CA GLU A 137 14.34 26.90 19.66
C GLU A 137 15.79 26.55 19.99
N GLU A 138 16.72 27.26 19.34
CA GLU A 138 18.12 27.30 19.73
C GLU A 138 18.21 27.48 21.25
N TYR A 139 18.65 26.45 21.95
CA TYR A 139 19.25 26.64 23.25
C TYR A 139 20.64 27.25 23.00
N GLU A 140 20.73 28.57 23.03
CA GLU A 140 22.01 29.26 23.20
C GLU A 140 22.61 28.81 24.54
N GLY A 141 23.81 28.24 24.48
CA GLY A 141 24.50 27.73 25.66
C GLY A 141 24.79 28.83 26.66
N GLY A 142 24.17 28.75 27.84
CA GLY A 142 24.65 29.45 29.03
C GLY A 142 25.95 28.81 29.50
N SER A 143 27.06 29.51 29.31
CA SER A 143 28.32 29.26 30.02
C SER A 143 28.17 29.81 31.43
N ASP A 144 27.70 28.99 32.37
CA ASP A 144 27.83 29.33 33.80
C ASP A 144 29.14 28.73 34.33
N GLY A 145 30.20 29.51 34.14
CA GLY A 145 31.31 29.51 35.07
C GLY A 145 31.06 30.60 36.11
N GLU A 146 30.68 30.19 37.32
CA GLU A 146 31.13 30.67 38.65
C GLU A 146 30.45 29.87 39.77
#